data_AF-A0A4S2L7U7-F1
#
_entry.id   AF-A0A4S2L7U7-F1
#
_cell.length_a   1.000
_cell.length_b   1.000
_cell.length_c   1.000
_cell.angle_alpha   90.00
_cell.angle_beta   90.00
_cell.angle_gamma   90.00
#
_symmetry.space_group_name_H-M   'P 1'
#
loop_
_entity.id
_entity.type
_entity.pdbx_description
1 polymer ?
#
loop_
_entity_poly.entity_id
_entity_poly.type
_entity_poly.pdbx_seq_one_letter_code
_entity_poly.pdbx_strand_id
1 'polypeptide(L)'
;MQSRNIAFESQIVELRNQLSRRLEATGCLGDAASVLAEIPLESGQRTYAVTFKMDIYLRIAEYYLKLQQISDAETYVNRASLLQPECEDQNLLLRYKTAYAHLLDHKHRFLEAGQRYAELSIRFPWMDEAERVSFLERALAAALLASAGHQRTRLLATLYKDERCQAFEAYPILEKMYMGRLIKRCSLRSLGPLFEKFYPHLLHPPPATGATVSAGSKPPNTSSHSVQELLERAVVEHNMLAASLIYNNISLANLGDLLEITATEKVIVDLNRKTGMHDMSVLSLMCIARIPTINLGMFTFVLPLELNCQNRKIRSFSEAGIPLTFPLDTKVLSSSCVIFQNDKLWTITCTFQAEAVASRMISEDRLMGQIDQIDGAIHFKVPTSGEDPVLASWSGQINSLCTSVNRIVEGIEAAHPDWVHDQLSARMAVDPIL
;
A
#
# COMPACT_ATOMS: atom_id res chain seq x y z
N MET A 1 7.30 22.43 46.72
CA MET A 1 6.50 21.20 46.81
C MET A 1 7.31 19.93 46.48
N GLN A 2 8.30 20.00 45.58
CA GLN A 2 9.16 18.85 45.22
C GLN A 2 9.82 18.13 46.39
N SER A 3 10.30 18.84 47.43
CA SER A 3 10.88 18.23 48.63
C SER A 3 9.87 17.45 49.51
N ARG A 4 8.56 17.64 49.30
CA ARG A 4 7.47 16.96 50.01
C ARG A 4 6.43 16.39 49.03
N ASN A 5 6.89 15.83 47.90
CA ASN A 5 6.01 15.35 46.82
C ASN A 5 4.96 14.33 47.29
N ILE A 6 5.32 13.43 48.20
CA ILE A 6 4.41 12.39 48.71
C ILE A 6 3.26 13.01 49.51
N ALA A 7 3.53 14.03 50.31
CA ALA A 7 2.51 14.67 51.17
C ALA A 7 1.51 15.54 50.39
N PHE A 8 1.90 16.04 49.21
CA PHE A 8 1.09 16.94 48.38
C PHE A 8 0.71 16.32 47.02
N GLU A 9 0.68 14.98 46.93
CA GLU A 9 0.47 14.27 45.67
C GLU A 9 -0.81 14.74 44.93
N SER A 10 -1.92 14.88 45.65
CA SER A 10 -3.20 15.36 45.10
C SER A 10 -3.09 16.74 44.46
N GLN A 11 -2.45 17.66 45.16
CA GLN A 11 -2.31 19.05 44.73
C GLN A 11 -1.35 19.14 43.55
N ILE A 12 -0.30 18.32 43.53
CA ILE A 12 0.64 18.25 42.41
C ILE A 12 -0.04 17.72 41.15
N VAL A 13 -0.86 16.69 41.26
CA VAL A 13 -1.63 16.17 40.11
C VAL A 13 -2.56 17.23 39.54
N GLU A 14 -3.30 17.94 40.40
CA GLU A 14 -4.20 19.02 39.97
C GLU A 14 -3.42 20.15 39.28
N LEU A 15 -2.29 20.59 39.87
CA LEU A 15 -1.43 21.62 39.29
C LEU A 15 -0.86 21.19 37.94
N ARG A 16 -0.40 19.94 37.80
CA ARG A 16 0.11 19.40 36.53
C ARG A 16 -0.98 19.29 35.48
N ASN A 17 -2.20 18.92 35.86
CA ASN A 17 -3.34 18.88 34.95
C ASN A 17 -3.69 20.28 34.42
N GLN A 18 -3.75 21.28 35.30
CA GLN A 18 -3.98 22.67 34.92
C GLN A 18 -2.84 23.25 34.07
N LEU A 19 -1.59 22.95 34.43
CA LEU A 19 -0.42 23.37 33.68
C LEU A 19 -0.43 22.79 32.26
N SER A 20 -0.74 21.49 32.11
CA SER A 20 -0.86 20.84 30.80
C SER A 20 -1.92 21.51 29.92
N ARG A 21 -3.09 21.86 30.48
CA ARG A 21 -4.14 22.60 29.73
C ARG A 21 -3.67 23.97 29.26
N ARG A 22 -2.89 24.68 30.09
CA ARG A 22 -2.31 25.97 29.70
C ARG A 22 -1.25 25.82 28.60
N LEU A 23 -0.40 24.80 28.70
CA LEU A 23 0.63 24.51 27.69
C LEU A 23 0.00 24.06 26.35
N GLU A 24 -1.11 23.33 26.40
CA GLU A 24 -1.90 23.00 25.21
C GLU A 24 -2.44 24.27 24.55
N ALA A 25 -2.97 25.22 25.32
CA ALA A 25 -3.44 26.50 24.79
C ALA A 25 -2.33 27.38 24.19
N THR A 26 -1.08 27.25 24.66
CA THR A 26 0.07 27.94 24.06
C THR A 26 0.71 27.20 22.89
N GLY A 27 0.27 25.97 22.59
CA GLY A 27 0.81 25.13 21.51
C GLY A 27 2.08 24.35 21.86
N CYS A 28 2.54 24.39 23.12
CA CYS A 28 3.73 23.66 23.59
C CYS A 28 3.37 22.21 23.96
N LEU A 29 3.02 21.41 22.96
CA LEU A 29 2.48 20.05 23.17
C LEU A 29 3.50 19.08 23.78
N GLY A 30 4.80 19.24 23.49
CA GLY A 30 5.85 18.36 24.00
C GLY A 30 6.01 18.51 25.51
N ASP A 31 6.06 19.75 25.98
CA ASP A 31 6.11 20.07 27.40
C ASP A 31 4.81 19.66 28.11
N ALA A 32 3.66 19.86 27.45
CA ALA A 32 2.36 19.43 27.98
C ALA A 32 2.30 17.91 28.20
N ALA A 33 2.87 17.11 27.30
CA ALA A 33 2.97 15.66 27.43
C ALA A 33 3.94 15.26 28.55
N SER A 34 5.10 15.91 28.63
CA SER A 34 6.10 15.66 29.67
C SER A 34 5.53 15.91 31.07
N VAL A 35 4.84 17.04 31.27
CA VAL A 35 4.20 17.39 32.56
C VAL A 35 3.17 16.33 33.00
N LEU A 36 2.38 15.79 32.07
CA LEU A 36 1.42 14.73 32.38
C LEU A 36 2.08 13.37 32.62
N ALA A 37 3.14 13.05 31.88
CA ALA A 37 3.92 11.82 32.03
C ALA A 37 4.60 11.70 33.40
N GLU A 38 4.92 12.82 34.03
CA GLU A 38 5.49 12.85 35.38
C GLU A 38 4.49 12.48 36.50
N ILE A 39 3.20 12.36 36.20
CA ILE A 39 2.19 11.98 37.19
C ILE A 39 2.36 10.49 37.53
N PRO A 40 2.61 10.12 38.80
CA PRO A 40 2.81 8.73 39.20
C PRO A 40 1.47 7.98 39.28
N LEU A 41 0.92 7.57 38.12
CA LEU A 41 -0.40 6.91 38.02
C LEU A 41 -0.44 5.49 38.58
N GLU A 42 0.68 4.75 38.50
CA GLU A 42 0.81 3.36 38.98
C GLU A 42 1.79 3.19 40.15
N SER A 43 2.74 4.12 40.30
CA SER A 43 3.81 4.06 41.32
C SER A 43 3.55 4.97 42.53
N GLY A 44 2.44 5.71 42.53
CA GLY A 44 2.04 6.60 43.62
C GLY A 44 1.51 5.86 44.85
N GLN A 45 1.44 6.54 45.99
CA GLN A 45 0.78 5.98 47.18
C GLN A 45 -0.76 6.03 47.05
N ARG A 46 -1.27 6.90 46.17
CA ARG A 46 -2.69 7.09 45.96
C ARG A 46 -3.20 6.26 44.77
N THR A 47 -4.35 5.63 44.95
CA THR A 47 -5.07 4.98 43.86
C THR A 47 -5.98 5.99 43.16
N TYR A 48 -5.93 5.99 41.83
CA TYR A 48 -6.77 6.83 40.98
C TYR A 48 -7.86 6.00 40.30
N ALA A 49 -9.00 6.62 40.01
CA ALA A 49 -10.08 6.00 39.25
C ALA A 49 -9.60 5.63 37.83
N VAL A 50 -10.10 4.51 37.30
CA VAL A 50 -9.75 4.02 35.95
C VAL A 50 -10.02 5.07 34.88
N THR A 51 -11.15 5.79 34.97
CA THR A 51 -11.53 6.88 34.06
C THR A 51 -10.51 8.02 34.05
N PHE A 52 -9.99 8.40 35.22
CA PHE A 52 -8.97 9.44 35.33
C PHE A 52 -7.62 8.98 34.75
N LYS A 53 -7.19 7.76 35.08
CA LYS A 53 -5.95 7.18 34.53
C LYS A 53 -6.00 7.13 33.00
N MET A 54 -7.12 6.65 32.47
CA MET A 54 -7.36 6.53 31.05
C MET A 54 -7.36 7.88 30.34
N ASP A 55 -8.05 8.91 30.88
CA ASP A 55 -8.03 10.27 30.30
C ASP A 55 -6.61 10.84 30.20
N ILE A 56 -5.79 10.67 31.24
CA ILE A 56 -4.39 11.16 31.23
C ILE A 56 -3.57 10.42 30.17
N TYR A 57 -3.66 9.09 30.09
CA TYR A 57 -2.94 8.32 29.06
C TYR A 57 -3.35 8.71 27.64
N LEU A 58 -4.65 8.91 27.39
CA LEU A 58 -5.15 9.32 26.07
C LEU A 58 -4.69 10.72 25.68
N ARG A 59 -4.70 11.68 26.61
CA ARG A 59 -4.18 13.04 26.35
C ARG A 59 -2.70 13.04 26.02
N ILE A 60 -1.90 12.27 26.75
CA ILE A 60 -0.46 12.11 26.46
C ILE A 60 -0.28 11.52 25.06
N ALA A 61 -1.02 10.45 24.72
CA ALA A 61 -0.96 9.84 23.40
C ALA A 61 -1.34 10.81 22.28
N GLU A 62 -2.43 11.57 22.44
CA GLU A 62 -2.87 12.57 21.46
C GLU A 62 -1.85 13.68 21.23
N TYR A 63 -1.18 14.17 22.27
CA TYR A 63 -0.11 15.15 22.13
C TYR A 63 1.08 14.57 21.34
N TYR A 64 1.51 13.35 21.64
CA TYR A 64 2.60 12.69 20.92
C TYR A 64 2.24 12.38 19.46
N LEU A 65 1.00 12.00 19.16
CA LEU A 65 0.52 11.81 17.79
C LEU A 65 0.57 13.12 16.99
N LYS A 66 0.15 14.25 17.58
CA LYS A 66 0.26 15.58 16.96
C LYS A 66 1.72 15.97 16.68
N LEU A 67 2.66 15.55 17.52
CA LEU A 67 4.11 15.76 17.37
C LEU A 67 4.80 14.73 16.46
N GLN A 68 4.07 13.75 15.91
CA GLN A 68 4.60 12.64 15.12
C GLN A 68 5.61 11.75 15.87
N GLN A 69 5.56 11.73 17.21
CA GLN A 69 6.38 10.85 18.05
C GLN A 69 5.65 9.52 18.31
N ILE A 70 5.75 8.61 17.34
CA ILE A 70 4.92 7.39 17.26
C ILE A 70 5.26 6.39 18.39
N SER A 71 6.54 6.23 18.73
CA SER A 71 7.00 5.27 19.75
C SER A 71 6.48 5.61 21.15
N ASP A 72 6.49 6.89 21.49
CA ASP A 72 6.03 7.36 22.80
C ASP A 72 4.51 7.26 22.87
N ALA A 73 3.81 7.69 21.81
CA ALA A 73 2.35 7.51 21.70
C ALA A 73 1.94 6.04 21.87
N GLU A 74 2.61 5.11 21.21
CA GLU A 74 2.33 3.67 21.31
C GLU A 74 2.42 3.16 22.75
N THR A 75 3.41 3.61 23.51
CA THR A 75 3.60 3.20 24.90
C THR A 75 2.40 3.59 25.76
N TYR A 76 1.88 4.81 25.61
CA TYR A 76 0.74 5.29 26.40
C TYR A 76 -0.59 4.71 25.93
N VAL A 77 -0.78 4.51 24.63
CA VAL A 77 -1.95 3.81 24.09
C VAL A 77 -1.99 2.35 24.57
N ASN A 78 -0.84 1.67 24.63
CA ASN A 78 -0.75 0.31 25.15
C ASN A 78 -0.98 0.23 26.67
N ARG A 79 -0.66 1.28 27.44
CA ARG A 79 -1.07 1.36 28.86
C ARG A 79 -2.57 1.56 28.99
N ALA A 80 -3.15 2.40 28.14
CA ALA A 80 -4.58 2.64 28.07
C ALA A 80 -5.38 1.37 27.68
N SER A 81 -4.82 0.50 26.83
CA SER A 81 -5.47 -0.75 26.42
C SER A 81 -5.73 -1.71 27.58
N LEU A 82 -4.85 -1.72 28.59
CA LEU A 82 -5.00 -2.53 29.80
C LEU A 82 -6.20 -2.10 30.65
N LEU A 83 -6.59 -0.82 30.57
CA LEU A 83 -7.71 -0.23 31.30
C LEU A 83 -9.05 -0.32 30.55
N GLN A 84 -9.01 -0.71 29.27
CA GLN A 84 -10.19 -0.83 28.41
C GLN A 84 -11.32 -1.71 28.98
N PRO A 85 -11.08 -2.92 29.54
CA PRO A 85 -12.16 -3.80 29.97
C PRO A 85 -12.89 -3.29 31.23
N GLU A 86 -12.23 -2.45 32.03
CA GLU A 86 -12.77 -1.89 33.28
C GLU A 86 -13.46 -0.53 33.06
N CYS A 87 -13.36 0.03 31.85
CA CYS A 87 -13.91 1.34 31.53
C CYS A 87 -15.37 1.25 31.08
N GLU A 88 -16.29 1.79 31.90
CA GLU A 88 -17.72 1.85 31.59
C GLU A 88 -18.11 3.04 30.69
N ASP A 89 -17.30 4.10 30.67
CA ASP A 89 -17.59 5.34 29.94
C ASP A 89 -17.42 5.15 28.41
N GLN A 90 -18.54 5.26 27.69
CA GLN A 90 -18.60 5.09 26.24
C GLN A 90 -17.84 6.19 25.49
N ASN A 91 -17.81 7.44 25.99
CA ASN A 91 -17.10 8.54 25.35
C ASN A 91 -15.58 8.32 25.42
N LEU A 92 -15.10 7.87 26.59
CA LEU A 92 -13.69 7.59 26.79
C LEU A 92 -13.24 6.37 25.98
N LEU A 93 -14.10 5.36 25.86
CA LEU A 93 -13.87 4.19 25.00
C LEU A 93 -13.83 4.57 23.51
N LEU A 94 -14.68 5.49 23.06
CA LEU A 94 -14.62 6.06 21.69
C LEU A 94 -13.29 6.77 21.46
N ARG A 95 -12.89 7.66 22.38
CA ARG A 95 -11.63 8.41 22.30
C ARG A 95 -10.43 7.47 22.23
N TYR A 96 -10.41 6.42 23.06
CA TYR A 96 -9.38 5.39 23.02
C TYR A 96 -9.29 4.67 21.68
N LYS A 97 -10.41 4.16 21.17
CA LYS A 97 -10.41 3.44 19.90
C LYS A 97 -10.02 4.33 18.73
N THR A 98 -10.42 5.60 18.78
CA THR A 98 -10.02 6.60 17.78
C THR A 98 -8.52 6.85 17.84
N ALA A 99 -7.95 7.05 19.04
CA ALA A 99 -6.51 7.20 19.24
C ALA A 99 -5.72 5.95 18.81
N TYR A 100 -6.25 4.74 19.07
CA TYR A 100 -5.64 3.48 18.63
C TYR A 100 -5.65 3.34 17.11
N ALA A 101 -6.75 3.70 16.43
CA ALA A 101 -6.83 3.69 14.97
C ALA A 101 -5.83 4.68 14.35
N HIS A 102 -5.71 5.88 14.93
CA HIS A 102 -4.72 6.87 14.52
C HIS A 102 -3.27 6.40 14.71
N LEU A 103 -2.97 5.72 15.82
CA LEU A 103 -1.66 5.13 16.04
C LEU A 103 -1.30 4.13 14.94
N LEU A 104 -2.24 3.26 14.55
CA LEU A 104 -2.03 2.29 13.47
C LEU A 104 -1.77 2.96 12.11
N ASP A 105 -2.50 4.04 11.80
CA ASP A 105 -2.26 4.85 10.60
C ASP A 105 -0.85 5.42 10.58
N HIS A 106 -0.42 6.07 11.66
CA HIS A 106 0.93 6.63 11.78
C HIS A 106 2.03 5.56 11.71
N LYS A 107 1.73 4.33 12.15
CA LYS A 107 2.61 3.16 11.99
C LYS A 107 2.59 2.56 10.58
N HIS A 108 1.85 3.14 9.64
CA HIS A 108 1.62 2.62 8.29
C HIS A 108 0.95 1.23 8.24
N ARG A 109 0.25 0.82 9.31
CA ARG A 109 -0.57 -0.40 9.36
C ARG A 109 -1.98 -0.10 8.86
N PHE A 110 -2.07 0.43 7.63
CA PHE A 110 -3.31 0.99 7.06
C PHE A 110 -4.48 0.00 7.02
N LEU A 111 -4.20 -1.28 6.76
CA LEU A 111 -5.24 -2.30 6.71
C LEU A 111 -5.96 -2.47 8.05
N GLU A 112 -5.20 -2.53 9.13
CA GLU A 112 -5.73 -2.67 10.48
C GLU A 112 -6.41 -1.38 10.95
N ALA A 113 -5.82 -0.23 10.62
CA ALA A 113 -6.43 1.07 10.87
C ALA A 113 -7.79 1.20 10.16
N GLY A 114 -7.87 0.82 8.89
CA GLY A 114 -9.10 0.84 8.10
C GLY A 114 -10.20 -0.06 8.69
N GLN A 115 -9.85 -1.24 9.19
CA GLN A 115 -10.79 -2.11 9.92
C GLN A 115 -11.31 -1.45 11.20
N ARG A 116 -10.44 -0.77 11.97
CA ARG A 116 -10.86 -0.05 13.18
C ARG A 116 -11.74 1.15 12.88
N TYR A 117 -11.47 1.92 11.82
CA TYR A 117 -12.35 3.02 11.43
C TYR A 117 -13.72 2.54 10.94
N ALA A 118 -13.78 1.44 10.18
CA ALA A 118 -15.05 0.83 9.78
C ALA A 118 -15.83 0.34 11.02
N GLU A 119 -15.15 -0.26 12.00
CA GLU A 119 -15.76 -0.67 13.27
C GLU A 119 -16.30 0.54 14.05
N LEU A 120 -15.53 1.64 14.13
CA LEU A 120 -15.92 2.87 14.82
C LEU A 120 -17.22 3.47 14.26
N SER A 121 -17.43 3.42 12.94
CA SER A 121 -18.64 3.94 12.29
C SER A 121 -19.93 3.21 12.72
N ILE A 122 -19.84 1.94 13.09
CA ILE A 122 -20.99 1.08 13.42
C ILE A 122 -21.17 0.96 14.93
N ARG A 123 -20.06 0.88 15.69
CA ARG A 123 -20.05 0.51 17.11
C ARG A 123 -20.67 1.57 18.03
N PHE A 124 -20.75 2.83 17.60
CA PHE A 124 -21.28 3.94 18.39
C PHE A 124 -22.47 4.61 17.67
N PRO A 125 -23.70 4.07 17.82
CA PRO A 125 -24.87 4.57 17.09
C PRO A 125 -25.35 5.97 17.52
N TRP A 126 -25.03 6.38 18.74
CA TRP A 126 -25.39 7.69 19.29
C TRP A 126 -24.55 8.84 18.71
N MET A 127 -23.52 8.54 17.92
CA MET A 127 -22.68 9.51 17.25
C MET A 127 -23.38 10.11 16.03
N ASP A 128 -23.09 11.38 15.74
CA ASP A 128 -23.64 12.07 14.59
C ASP A 128 -23.30 11.35 13.28
N GLU A 129 -24.23 11.40 12.33
CA GLU A 129 -24.06 10.71 11.04
C GLU A 129 -22.87 11.26 10.25
N ALA A 130 -22.63 12.57 10.32
CA ALA A 130 -21.50 13.22 9.68
C ALA A 130 -20.14 12.69 10.20
N GLU A 131 -20.02 12.45 11.51
CA GLU A 131 -18.82 11.87 12.11
C GLU A 131 -18.66 10.40 11.73
N ARG A 132 -19.75 9.62 11.74
CA ARG A 132 -19.76 8.21 11.29
C ARG A 132 -19.33 8.07 9.84
N VAL A 133 -19.76 9.00 8.98
CA VAL A 133 -19.38 9.06 7.57
C VAL A 133 -17.91 9.46 7.42
N SER A 134 -17.42 10.43 8.20
CA SER A 134 -16.00 10.81 8.22
C SER A 134 -15.08 9.63 8.59
N PHE A 135 -15.49 8.78 9.55
CA PHE A 135 -14.75 7.56 9.87
C PHE A 135 -14.74 6.54 8.72
N LEU A 136 -15.87 6.36 8.01
CA LEU A 136 -15.89 5.50 6.82
C LEU A 136 -15.02 6.03 5.68
N GLU A 137 -15.04 7.34 5.46
CA GLU A 137 -14.22 7.98 4.44
C GLU A 137 -12.73 7.78 4.74
N ARG A 138 -12.34 7.89 6.02
CA ARG A 138 -10.99 7.57 6.48
C ARG A 138 -10.67 6.07 6.38
N ALA A 139 -11.62 5.19 6.65
CA ALA A 139 -11.48 3.75 6.46
C ALA A 139 -11.20 3.41 5.00
N LEU A 140 -11.91 4.07 4.07
CA LEU A 140 -11.68 3.95 2.64
C LEU A 140 -10.28 4.44 2.27
N ALA A 141 -9.88 5.61 2.76
CA ALA A 141 -8.54 6.16 2.52
C ALA A 141 -7.42 5.18 2.94
N ALA A 142 -7.54 4.60 4.14
CA ALA A 142 -6.62 3.59 4.64
C ALA A 142 -6.66 2.29 3.81
N ALA A 143 -7.85 1.85 3.39
CA ALA A 143 -8.00 0.68 2.52
C ALA A 143 -7.35 0.88 1.14
N LEU A 144 -7.41 2.09 0.58
CA LEU A 144 -6.76 2.41 -0.69
C LEU A 144 -5.23 2.33 -0.58
N LEU A 145 -4.64 2.80 0.54
CA LEU A 145 -3.20 2.76 0.82
C LEU A 145 -2.66 1.39 1.24
N ALA A 146 -3.53 0.49 1.74
CA ALA A 146 -3.14 -0.85 2.15
C ALA A 146 -2.63 -1.71 0.97
N SER A 147 -1.71 -2.63 1.25
CA SER A 147 -1.21 -3.60 0.27
C SER A 147 -2.32 -4.56 -0.21
N ALA A 148 -2.22 -5.01 -1.45
CA ALA A 148 -3.25 -5.84 -2.07
C ALA A 148 -3.31 -7.24 -1.40
N GLY A 149 -4.48 -7.75 -1.02
CA GLY A 149 -4.57 -9.08 -0.41
C GLY A 149 -5.97 -9.40 0.14
N HIS A 150 -6.18 -10.63 0.58
CA HIS A 150 -7.52 -11.12 0.98
C HIS A 150 -8.19 -10.29 2.06
N GLN A 151 -7.45 -9.84 3.08
CA GLN A 151 -8.00 -9.01 4.15
C GLN A 151 -8.43 -7.62 3.62
N ARG A 152 -7.66 -7.02 2.70
CA ARG A 152 -8.02 -5.75 2.04
C ARG A 152 -9.27 -5.93 1.18
N THR A 153 -9.38 -7.02 0.41
CA THR A 153 -10.57 -7.33 -0.39
C THR A 153 -11.82 -7.47 0.48
N ARG A 154 -11.71 -8.10 1.66
CA ARG A 154 -12.82 -8.17 2.64
C ARG A 154 -13.23 -6.79 3.14
N LEU A 155 -12.26 -5.94 3.49
CA LEU A 155 -12.54 -4.56 3.92
C LEU A 155 -13.22 -3.75 2.81
N LEU A 156 -12.73 -3.83 1.57
CA LEU A 156 -13.35 -3.18 0.42
C LEU A 156 -14.77 -3.69 0.17
N ALA A 157 -15.04 -4.99 0.36
CA ALA A 157 -16.38 -5.55 0.25
C ALA A 157 -17.33 -5.00 1.32
N THR A 158 -16.86 -4.83 2.55
CA THR A 158 -17.64 -4.20 3.63
C THR A 158 -17.98 -2.75 3.27
N LEU A 159 -17.02 -1.99 2.78
CA LEU A 159 -17.24 -0.59 2.36
C LEU A 159 -18.16 -0.47 1.15
N TYR A 160 -18.02 -1.36 0.16
CA TYR A 160 -18.85 -1.34 -1.05
C TYR A 160 -20.33 -1.67 -0.77
N LYS A 161 -20.58 -2.58 0.18
CA LYS A 161 -21.95 -2.96 0.59
C LYS A 161 -22.63 -1.90 1.45
N ASP A 162 -21.88 -0.95 2.01
CA ASP A 162 -22.44 0.13 2.82
C ASP A 162 -22.97 1.25 1.90
N GLU A 163 -24.28 1.49 1.94
CA GLU A 163 -24.94 2.49 1.09
C GLU A 163 -24.40 3.91 1.32
N ARG A 164 -23.92 4.21 2.54
CA ARG A 164 -23.34 5.52 2.87
C ARG A 164 -22.11 5.85 2.04
N CYS A 165 -21.38 4.83 1.58
CA CYS A 165 -20.17 5.02 0.77
C CYS A 165 -20.48 5.50 -0.65
N GLN A 166 -21.71 5.36 -1.14
CA GLN A 166 -22.11 5.80 -2.49
C GLN A 166 -22.00 7.32 -2.66
N ALA A 167 -22.10 8.09 -1.56
CA ALA A 167 -21.96 9.53 -1.57
C ALA A 167 -20.50 10.03 -1.68
N PHE A 168 -19.51 9.13 -1.59
CA PHE A 168 -18.10 9.52 -1.57
C PHE A 168 -17.57 9.87 -2.95
N GLU A 169 -16.76 10.91 -3.05
CA GLU A 169 -16.05 11.26 -4.30
C GLU A 169 -15.13 10.14 -4.77
N ALA A 170 -14.59 9.36 -3.83
CA ALA A 170 -13.73 8.20 -4.10
C ALA A 170 -14.49 6.91 -4.45
N TYR A 171 -15.84 6.91 -4.46
CA TYR A 171 -16.65 5.73 -4.73
C TYR A 171 -16.35 5.03 -6.07
N PRO A 172 -16.13 5.74 -7.20
CA PRO A 172 -15.80 5.08 -8.47
C PRO A 172 -14.50 4.26 -8.42
N ILE A 173 -13.57 4.63 -7.53
CA ILE A 173 -12.31 3.90 -7.34
C ILE A 173 -12.55 2.70 -6.43
N LEU A 174 -13.35 2.86 -5.37
CA LEU A 174 -13.81 1.75 -4.53
C LEU A 174 -14.50 0.65 -5.37
N GLU A 175 -15.44 1.02 -6.23
CA GLU A 175 -16.12 0.09 -7.13
C GLU A 175 -15.11 -0.66 -8.02
N LYS A 176 -14.20 0.07 -8.68
CA LYS A 176 -13.17 -0.55 -9.53
C LYS A 176 -12.26 -1.49 -8.76
N MET A 177 -11.83 -1.11 -7.56
CA MET A 177 -11.00 -1.96 -6.71
C MET A 177 -11.73 -3.21 -6.26
N TYR A 178 -12.99 -3.08 -5.84
CA TYR A 178 -13.80 -4.22 -5.39
C TYR A 178 -14.12 -5.19 -6.54
N MET A 179 -14.43 -4.66 -7.73
CA MET A 179 -14.73 -5.46 -8.93
C MET A 179 -13.47 -6.08 -9.58
N GLY A 180 -12.28 -5.86 -9.03
CA GLY A 180 -11.02 -6.37 -9.60
C GLY A 180 -10.69 -5.77 -10.97
N ARG A 181 -11.10 -4.52 -11.23
CA ARG A 181 -10.83 -3.81 -12.48
C ARG A 181 -9.47 -3.11 -12.42
N LEU A 182 -8.85 -2.92 -13.58
CA LEU A 182 -7.62 -2.14 -13.73
C LEU A 182 -7.85 -0.66 -13.44
N ILE A 183 -6.90 -0.03 -12.74
CA ILE A 183 -6.95 1.36 -12.32
C ILE A 183 -5.80 2.13 -12.96
N LYS A 184 -6.15 3.14 -13.76
CA LYS A 184 -5.18 4.04 -14.40
C LYS A 184 -4.72 5.14 -13.44
N ARG A 185 -3.48 5.60 -13.55
CA ARG A 185 -2.91 6.65 -12.69
C ARG A 185 -3.70 7.96 -12.77
N CYS A 186 -4.26 8.29 -13.92
CA CYS A 186 -5.09 9.50 -14.10
C CYS A 186 -6.35 9.50 -13.21
N SER A 187 -6.92 8.33 -12.90
CA SER A 187 -8.09 8.22 -12.02
C SER A 187 -7.75 8.53 -10.57
N LEU A 188 -6.49 8.43 -10.17
CA LEU A 188 -6.07 8.67 -8.77
C LEU A 188 -5.99 10.15 -8.42
N ARG A 189 -5.94 11.05 -9.41
CA ARG A 189 -5.85 12.49 -9.15
C ARG A 189 -7.06 13.02 -8.38
N SER A 190 -8.24 12.40 -8.54
CA SER A 190 -9.44 12.76 -7.79
C SER A 190 -9.35 12.43 -6.28
N LEU A 191 -8.37 11.63 -5.85
CA LEU A 191 -8.17 11.29 -4.43
C LEU A 191 -7.35 12.33 -3.66
N GLY A 192 -6.74 13.30 -4.35
CA GLY A 192 -5.92 14.35 -3.71
C GLY A 192 -6.60 15.03 -2.52
N PRO A 193 -7.83 15.56 -2.68
CA PRO A 193 -8.55 16.24 -1.59
C PRO A 193 -8.81 15.34 -0.36
N LEU A 194 -9.07 14.05 -0.59
CA LEU A 194 -9.28 13.08 0.47
C LEU A 194 -8.00 12.84 1.28
N PHE A 195 -6.85 12.73 0.62
CA PHE A 195 -5.57 12.58 1.32
C PHE A 195 -5.12 13.86 2.02
N GLU A 196 -5.41 15.03 1.45
CA GLU A 196 -5.18 16.33 2.11
C GLU A 196 -5.97 16.46 3.41
N LYS A 197 -7.22 15.99 3.41
CA LYS A 197 -8.10 16.02 4.57
C LYS A 197 -7.63 15.10 5.71
N PHE A 198 -7.20 13.87 5.41
CA PHE A 198 -6.94 12.85 6.44
C PHE A 198 -5.46 12.55 6.70
N TYR A 199 -4.59 12.78 5.72
CA TYR A 199 -3.16 12.49 5.81
C TYR A 199 -2.28 13.71 5.49
N PRO A 200 -2.50 14.88 6.13
CA PRO A 200 -1.65 16.04 5.91
C PRO A 200 -0.18 15.78 6.28
N HIS A 201 0.03 14.90 7.27
CA HIS A 201 1.35 14.49 7.76
C HIS A 201 2.15 13.65 6.76
N LEU A 202 1.50 13.01 5.78
CA LEU A 202 2.16 12.23 4.75
C LEU A 202 2.44 13.04 3.46
N LEU A 203 1.77 14.20 3.31
CA LEU A 203 1.90 15.07 2.14
C LEU A 203 3.04 16.09 2.29
N HIS A 204 3.26 16.59 3.50
CA HIS A 204 4.35 17.50 3.82
C HIS A 204 5.30 16.82 4.81
N PRO A 205 6.55 16.48 4.43
CA PRO A 205 7.55 16.13 5.42
C PRO A 205 7.70 17.32 6.39
N PRO A 206 7.79 17.09 7.71
CA PRO A 206 7.90 18.18 8.67
C PRO A 206 9.11 19.07 8.33
N PRO A 207 9.01 20.40 8.51
CA PRO A 207 10.18 21.26 8.36
C PRO A 207 11.25 20.74 9.32
N ALA A 208 12.46 20.48 8.81
CA ALA A 208 13.61 20.11 9.62
C ALA A 208 13.84 21.21 10.66
N THR A 209 13.33 21.01 11.88
CA THR A 209 13.57 21.89 13.01
C THR A 209 15.04 21.78 13.40
N GLY A 210 15.87 22.68 12.87
CA GLY A 210 16.92 23.38 13.63
C GLY A 210 17.98 22.56 14.37
N ALA A 211 18.30 21.34 13.96
CA ALA A 211 19.50 20.66 14.44
C ALA A 211 20.66 20.98 13.51
N THR A 212 21.66 21.71 14.01
CA THR A 212 22.95 21.92 13.35
C THR A 212 23.55 20.58 12.95
N VAL A 213 23.47 20.24 11.67
CA VAL A 213 23.98 18.99 11.12
C VAL A 213 25.50 19.11 11.00
N SER A 214 26.24 18.45 11.90
CA SER A 214 27.60 18.04 11.57
C SER A 214 27.50 17.00 10.45
N ALA A 215 28.20 17.26 9.35
CA ALA A 215 28.29 16.37 8.22
C ALA A 215 28.93 15.04 8.67
N GLY A 216 28.16 13.94 8.68
CA GLY A 216 28.75 12.61 8.86
C GLY A 216 27.96 11.55 9.61
N SER A 217 26.63 11.65 9.78
CA SER A 217 25.83 10.52 10.27
C SER A 217 24.75 10.13 9.26
N LYS A 218 24.74 8.83 8.91
CA LYS A 218 23.71 8.21 8.06
C LYS A 218 22.31 8.53 8.62
N PRO A 219 21.33 8.87 7.77
CA PRO A 219 19.97 9.09 8.24
C PRO A 219 19.42 7.81 8.87
N PRO A 220 18.65 7.91 9.96
CA PRO A 220 17.98 6.75 10.55
C PRO A 220 16.96 6.16 9.57
N ASN A 221 16.90 4.83 9.53
CA ASN A 221 16.07 4.03 8.63
C ASN A 221 14.57 4.08 9.01
N THR A 222 13.95 5.26 8.93
CA THR A 222 12.49 5.39 8.94
C THR A 222 12.08 5.86 7.55
N SER A 223 11.56 4.94 6.76
CA SER A 223 11.10 5.16 5.39
C SER A 223 9.92 6.14 5.39
N SER A 224 10.20 7.43 5.29
CA SER A 224 9.20 8.46 5.04
C SER A 224 8.74 8.34 3.59
N HIS A 225 7.93 7.32 3.29
CA HIS A 225 7.31 7.17 1.99
C HIS A 225 6.27 8.28 1.83
N SER A 226 6.38 9.04 0.74
CA SER A 226 5.36 10.02 0.37
C SER A 226 4.01 9.31 0.13
N VAL A 227 2.87 9.99 0.34
CA VAL A 227 1.53 9.44 0.01
C VAL A 227 1.52 8.88 -1.41
N GLN A 228 2.16 9.61 -2.34
CA GLN A 228 2.20 9.26 -3.74
C GLN A 228 2.89 7.91 -3.98
N GLU A 229 4.03 7.66 -3.35
CA GLU A 229 4.73 6.36 -3.45
C GLU A 229 3.90 5.22 -2.87
N LEU A 230 3.27 5.43 -1.72
CA LEU A 230 2.43 4.42 -1.07
C LEU A 230 1.22 4.06 -1.94
N LEU A 231 0.58 5.08 -2.51
CA LEU A 231 -0.57 4.90 -3.40
C LEU A 231 -0.16 4.23 -4.72
N GLU A 232 0.93 4.67 -5.35
CA GLU A 232 1.45 4.06 -6.57
C GLU A 232 1.78 2.59 -6.34
N ARG A 233 2.46 2.26 -5.23
CA ARG A 233 2.74 0.88 -4.85
C ARG A 233 1.45 0.07 -4.68
N ALA A 234 0.46 0.58 -3.93
CA ALA A 234 -0.79 -0.12 -3.68
C ALA A 234 -1.59 -0.36 -4.97
N VAL A 235 -1.56 0.58 -5.91
CA VAL A 235 -2.25 0.47 -7.20
C VAL A 235 -1.55 -0.50 -8.12
N VAL A 236 -0.21 -0.52 -8.17
CA VAL A 236 0.55 -1.51 -8.95
C VAL A 236 0.26 -2.92 -8.44
N GLU A 237 0.29 -3.14 -7.13
CA GLU A 237 -0.03 -4.44 -6.53
C GLU A 237 -1.49 -4.85 -6.83
N HIS A 238 -2.44 -3.91 -6.75
CA HIS A 238 -3.83 -4.15 -7.12
C HIS A 238 -3.99 -4.54 -8.59
N ASN A 239 -3.40 -3.76 -9.49
CA ASN A 239 -3.50 -3.99 -10.92
C ASN A 239 -2.83 -5.31 -11.34
N MET A 240 -1.81 -5.77 -10.61
CA MET A 240 -1.20 -7.07 -10.83
C MET A 240 -2.14 -8.23 -10.51
N LEU A 241 -2.94 -8.12 -9.43
CA LEU A 241 -4.02 -9.09 -9.15
C LEU A 241 -5.14 -8.98 -10.19
N ALA A 242 -5.49 -7.78 -10.62
CA ALA A 242 -6.49 -7.61 -11.68
C ALA A 242 -6.01 -8.27 -13.00
N ALA A 243 -4.73 -8.13 -13.32
CA ALA A 243 -4.12 -8.76 -14.50
C ALA A 243 -4.15 -10.29 -14.42
N SER A 244 -3.98 -10.89 -13.23
CA SER A 244 -4.04 -12.36 -13.08
C SER A 244 -5.43 -12.95 -13.31
N LEU A 245 -6.49 -12.15 -13.15
CA LEU A 245 -7.86 -12.55 -13.46
C LEU A 245 -8.15 -12.50 -14.97
N ILE A 246 -7.46 -11.62 -15.70
CA ILE A 246 -7.71 -11.35 -17.12
C ILE A 246 -6.81 -12.21 -18.01
N TYR A 247 -5.54 -12.36 -17.65
CA TYR A 247 -4.52 -13.00 -18.47
C TYR A 247 -4.15 -14.38 -17.92
N ASN A 248 -3.96 -15.35 -18.82
CA ASN A 248 -3.31 -16.62 -18.44
C ASN A 248 -1.80 -16.44 -18.31
N ASN A 249 -1.21 -15.71 -19.27
CA ASN A 249 0.18 -15.28 -19.27
C ASN A 249 0.32 -13.89 -19.94
N ILE A 250 1.40 -13.19 -19.63
CA ILE A 250 1.74 -11.88 -20.21
C ILE A 250 3.25 -11.66 -20.16
N SER A 251 3.83 -10.99 -21.16
CA SER A 251 5.24 -10.60 -21.13
C SER A 251 5.49 -9.53 -20.06
N LEU A 252 6.66 -9.56 -19.42
CA LEU A 252 7.03 -8.60 -18.37
C LEU A 252 7.08 -7.15 -18.89
N ALA A 253 7.38 -6.95 -20.18
CA ALA A 253 7.34 -5.65 -20.82
C ALA A 253 5.90 -5.10 -20.92
N ASN A 254 4.98 -5.89 -21.49
CA ASN A 254 3.58 -5.49 -21.61
C ASN A 254 2.91 -5.34 -20.23
N LEU A 255 3.31 -6.16 -19.26
CA LEU A 255 2.86 -6.04 -17.89
C LEU A 255 3.32 -4.72 -17.26
N GLY A 256 4.58 -4.34 -17.46
CA GLY A 256 5.09 -3.05 -16.99
C GLY A 256 4.32 -1.86 -17.55
N ASP A 257 4.01 -1.90 -18.85
CA ASP A 257 3.20 -0.88 -19.53
C ASP A 257 1.75 -0.85 -19.01
N LEU A 258 1.14 -2.03 -18.82
CA LEU A 258 -0.21 -2.17 -18.27
C LEU A 258 -0.34 -1.61 -16.85
N LEU A 259 0.71 -1.79 -16.04
CA LEU A 259 0.79 -1.31 -14.66
C LEU A 259 1.20 0.17 -14.57
N GLU A 260 1.49 0.82 -15.71
CA GLU A 260 1.99 2.20 -15.79
C GLU A 260 3.21 2.44 -14.89
N ILE A 261 4.13 1.47 -14.84
CA ILE A 261 5.34 1.56 -14.01
C ILE A 261 6.36 2.47 -14.72
N THR A 262 6.72 3.58 -14.08
CA THR A 262 7.76 4.49 -14.61
C THR A 262 9.12 3.83 -14.50
N ALA A 263 9.81 3.68 -15.62
CA ALA A 263 11.14 3.08 -15.63
C ALA A 263 12.11 3.92 -14.80
N THR A 264 12.58 3.38 -13.67
CA THR A 264 13.63 4.01 -12.88
C THR A 264 15.00 3.63 -13.41
N GLU A 265 15.88 4.61 -13.55
CA GLU A 265 17.29 4.40 -13.84
C GLU A 265 17.93 3.55 -12.73
N LYS A 266 18.47 2.39 -13.08
CA LYS A 266 19.25 1.55 -12.16
C LYS A 266 20.66 1.36 -12.71
N VAL A 267 21.66 1.65 -11.87
CA VAL A 267 23.07 1.29 -12.14
C VAL A 267 23.20 -0.21 -11.99
N ILE A 268 23.51 -0.91 -13.09
CA ILE A 268 23.75 -2.37 -13.05
C ILE A 268 25.22 -2.65 -12.69
N VAL A 269 26.15 -1.81 -13.17
CA VAL A 269 27.59 -2.02 -12.95
C VAL A 269 28.25 -0.68 -12.66
N ASP A 270 28.98 -0.62 -11.55
CA ASP A 270 29.86 0.50 -11.18
C ASP A 270 31.30 0.02 -11.38
N LEU A 271 31.91 0.34 -12.53
CA LEU A 271 33.23 -0.18 -12.91
C LEU A 271 34.38 0.37 -12.04
N ASN A 272 34.09 1.31 -11.13
CA ASN A 272 35.05 1.96 -10.24
C ASN A 272 35.18 1.34 -8.84
N ARG A 273 34.43 0.27 -8.49
CA ARG A 273 34.74 -0.49 -7.28
C ARG A 273 36.09 -1.18 -7.47
N LYS A 274 37.16 -0.54 -6.98
CA LYS A 274 38.50 -1.11 -6.80
C LYS A 274 38.41 -2.39 -5.98
N THR A 275 38.12 -3.52 -6.62
CA THR A 275 38.50 -4.82 -6.12
C THR A 275 40.00 -4.91 -6.27
N GLY A 276 40.71 -4.64 -5.18
CA GLY A 276 42.08 -5.13 -5.02
C GLY A 276 42.04 -6.65 -5.00
N MET A 277 42.03 -7.26 -6.18
CA MET A 277 42.31 -8.67 -6.37
C MET A 277 42.65 -8.87 -7.83
N HIS A 278 43.89 -9.28 -8.06
CA HIS A 278 44.38 -9.80 -9.33
C HIS A 278 43.52 -11.02 -9.69
N ASP A 279 42.53 -10.86 -10.56
CA ASP A 279 41.96 -12.00 -11.26
C ASP A 279 41.52 -11.62 -12.68
N MET A 280 42.15 -12.31 -13.62
CA MET A 280 42.05 -12.21 -15.07
C MET A 280 40.71 -12.76 -15.61
N SER A 281 39.57 -12.32 -15.06
CA SER A 281 38.24 -12.78 -15.49
C SER A 281 37.31 -11.65 -15.98
N VAL A 282 37.64 -10.39 -15.70
CA VAL A 282 36.83 -9.22 -16.14
C VAL A 282 36.97 -8.95 -17.66
N LEU A 283 38.09 -9.35 -18.26
CA LEU A 283 38.30 -9.29 -19.71
C LEU A 283 37.41 -10.28 -20.51
N SER A 284 36.84 -11.30 -19.85
CA SER A 284 35.95 -12.25 -20.52
C SER A 284 34.56 -11.66 -20.81
N LEU A 285 34.09 -10.71 -20.00
CA LEU A 285 32.83 -10.00 -20.24
C LEU A 285 32.94 -8.94 -21.35
N MET A 286 34.15 -8.45 -21.63
CA MET A 286 34.39 -7.52 -22.74
C MET A 286 34.32 -8.19 -24.13
N CYS A 287 34.31 -9.52 -24.21
CA CYS A 287 34.30 -10.26 -25.48
C CYS A 287 32.92 -10.48 -26.11
N ILE A 288 31.81 -10.21 -25.41
CA ILE A 288 30.45 -10.50 -25.91
C ILE A 288 29.77 -9.28 -26.58
N ALA A 289 30.22 -8.05 -26.33
CA ALA A 289 29.62 -6.85 -26.90
C ALA A 289 30.53 -6.16 -27.93
N ARG A 290 30.62 -6.72 -29.14
CA ARG A 290 31.21 -6.03 -30.31
C ARG A 290 30.08 -5.49 -31.19
N ILE A 291 29.35 -4.49 -30.69
CA ILE A 291 28.31 -3.77 -31.43
C ILE A 291 29.01 -2.72 -32.31
N PRO A 292 28.73 -2.63 -33.62
CA PRO A 292 29.33 -1.62 -34.48
C PRO A 292 28.74 -0.24 -34.13
N THR A 293 29.57 0.68 -33.65
CA THR A 293 29.19 2.07 -33.45
C THR A 293 29.22 2.82 -34.78
N ILE A 294 28.06 3.25 -35.27
CA ILE A 294 27.98 4.25 -36.33
C ILE A 294 28.17 5.61 -35.65
N ASN A 295 29.30 6.25 -35.95
CA ASN A 295 29.70 7.53 -35.36
C ASN A 295 29.11 8.67 -36.20
N LEU A 296 28.01 9.27 -35.75
CA LEU A 296 27.57 10.59 -36.16
C LEU A 296 27.74 11.49 -34.93
N GLY A 297 28.61 12.48 -35.04
CA GLY A 297 29.20 13.21 -33.90
C GLY A 297 28.24 13.60 -32.78
N MET A 298 28.76 13.49 -31.55
CA MET A 298 28.20 13.92 -30.26
C MET A 298 26.99 13.16 -29.68
N PHE A 299 26.45 12.13 -30.34
CA PHE A 299 25.49 11.21 -29.71
C PHE A 299 25.75 9.75 -30.11
N THR A 300 26.04 8.88 -29.12
CA THR A 300 26.10 7.43 -29.35
C THR A 300 24.70 6.83 -29.10
N PHE A 301 23.87 6.78 -30.14
CA PHE A 301 22.64 6.00 -30.09
C PHE A 301 22.95 4.53 -30.42
N VAL A 302 22.62 3.62 -29.50
CA VAL A 302 22.64 2.18 -29.78
C VAL A 302 21.32 1.83 -30.47
N LEU A 303 21.32 1.81 -31.81
CA LEU A 303 20.23 1.21 -32.59
C LEU A 303 20.33 -0.33 -32.50
N PRO A 304 19.21 -1.06 -32.38
CA PRO A 304 19.22 -2.51 -32.40
C PRO A 304 19.45 -2.97 -33.85
N LEU A 305 20.68 -3.38 -34.17
CA LEU A 305 21.01 -4.04 -35.44
C LEU A 305 21.25 -5.52 -35.15
N GLU A 306 20.32 -6.36 -35.60
CA GLU A 306 20.60 -7.76 -35.94
C GLU A 306 21.76 -7.77 -36.93
N LEU A 307 22.92 -8.35 -36.62
CA LEU A 307 23.93 -8.58 -37.65
C LEU A 307 24.86 -9.77 -37.40
N ASN A 308 24.87 -10.58 -38.44
CA ASN A 308 25.65 -11.77 -38.73
C ASN A 308 27.15 -11.44 -38.91
N CYS A 309 28.01 -12.37 -38.50
CA CYS A 309 29.47 -12.27 -38.42
C CYS A 309 30.18 -12.00 -39.77
N GLN A 310 31.23 -11.17 -39.80
CA GLN A 310 32.59 -11.53 -40.27
C GLN A 310 33.63 -10.36 -40.22
N ASN A 311 34.80 -10.67 -39.63
CA ASN A 311 36.17 -10.19 -39.92
C ASN A 311 36.68 -8.74 -39.66
N ARG A 312 37.69 -8.69 -38.76
CA ARG A 312 39.01 -8.00 -38.78
C ARG A 312 39.23 -6.54 -38.32
N LYS A 313 40.16 -6.47 -37.34
CA LYS A 313 41.23 -5.48 -36.98
C LYS A 313 40.87 -4.04 -36.55
N ILE A 314 41.36 -3.69 -35.34
CA ILE A 314 41.30 -2.37 -34.68
C ILE A 314 42.69 -1.69 -34.71
N ARG A 315 42.72 -0.35 -34.82
CA ARG A 315 43.77 0.53 -34.29
C ARG A 315 43.14 1.63 -33.42
N SER A 316 43.88 2.04 -32.39
CA SER A 316 43.57 2.90 -31.22
C SER A 316 43.32 4.39 -31.51
N PHE A 317 42.66 5.14 -30.61
CA PHE A 317 43.14 6.39 -29.95
C PHE A 317 42.12 7.05 -28.98
N SER A 318 42.56 8.09 -28.26
CA SER A 318 42.24 8.54 -26.88
C SER A 318 41.34 9.78 -26.69
N GLU A 319 40.79 9.88 -25.47
CA GLU A 319 40.49 11.06 -24.58
C GLU A 319 39.81 12.35 -25.11
N ALA A 320 38.69 12.74 -24.46
CA ALA A 320 38.50 14.01 -23.72
C ALA A 320 37.02 14.22 -23.32
N GLY A 321 36.75 14.73 -22.11
CA GLY A 321 35.41 14.97 -21.55
C GLY A 321 34.91 16.42 -21.62
N ILE A 322 33.59 16.62 -21.43
CA ILE A 322 32.84 17.85 -21.06
C ILE A 322 31.41 17.41 -20.66
N PRO A 323 30.71 18.06 -19.68
CA PRO A 323 29.37 17.65 -19.20
C PRO A 323 28.23 18.35 -19.96
N LEU A 324 27.11 17.65 -20.24
CA LEU A 324 25.89 18.30 -20.79
C LEU A 324 24.57 17.75 -20.24
N THR A 325 23.68 18.71 -19.96
CA THR A 325 22.25 18.65 -19.60
C THR A 325 21.36 18.22 -20.77
N PHE A 326 20.33 17.40 -20.54
CA PHE A 326 19.39 16.95 -21.59
C PHE A 326 18.10 17.79 -21.66
N PRO A 327 17.57 18.07 -22.87
CA PRO A 327 16.29 18.76 -23.06
C PRO A 327 15.09 17.79 -22.97
N LEU A 328 14.00 18.26 -22.37
CA LEU A 328 12.69 17.60 -22.38
C LEU A 328 12.11 17.62 -23.80
N ASP A 329 12.01 16.47 -24.45
CA ASP A 329 10.98 16.09 -25.45
C ASP A 329 11.49 15.01 -26.43
N THR A 330 11.84 13.82 -25.92
CA THR A 330 12.03 12.63 -26.75
C THR A 330 11.10 11.52 -26.30
N LYS A 331 10.10 11.21 -27.14
CA LYS A 331 9.29 9.99 -27.03
C LYS A 331 10.21 8.78 -27.21
N VAL A 332 10.50 8.09 -26.11
CA VAL A 332 11.28 6.85 -26.09
C VAL A 332 10.44 5.72 -26.71
N LEU A 333 10.88 5.20 -27.85
CA LEU A 333 10.19 4.18 -28.65
C LEU A 333 10.83 2.77 -28.52
N SER A 334 11.62 2.48 -27.50
CA SER A 334 12.05 1.10 -27.24
C SER A 334 12.16 0.78 -25.74
N SER A 335 11.69 -0.41 -25.36
CA SER A 335 11.47 -0.88 -23.99
C SER A 335 12.74 -1.27 -23.23
N SER A 336 13.92 -1.04 -23.83
CA SER A 336 15.23 -1.34 -23.25
C SER A 336 16.24 -0.32 -23.76
N CYS A 337 16.41 0.79 -23.06
CA CYS A 337 17.47 1.75 -23.34
C CYS A 337 18.61 1.52 -22.34
N VAL A 338 19.78 1.14 -22.84
CA VAL A 338 21.02 1.05 -22.06
C VAL A 338 21.77 2.35 -22.25
N ILE A 339 21.97 3.11 -21.17
CA ILE A 339 22.72 4.37 -21.18
C ILE A 339 24.05 4.12 -20.49
N PHE A 340 25.16 4.42 -21.16
CA PHE A 340 26.49 4.37 -20.54
C PHE A 340 26.92 5.79 -20.18
N GLN A 341 27.09 6.07 -18.88
CA GLN A 341 27.50 7.40 -18.42
C GLN A 341 28.39 7.30 -17.18
N ASN A 342 29.56 7.94 -17.21
CA ASN A 342 30.55 7.98 -16.12
C ASN A 342 30.99 6.60 -15.60
N ASP A 343 31.39 5.69 -16.50
CA ASP A 343 31.80 4.30 -16.17
C ASP A 343 30.72 3.46 -15.46
N LYS A 344 29.46 3.89 -15.57
CA LYS A 344 28.29 3.18 -15.07
C LYS A 344 27.39 2.76 -16.22
N LEU A 345 26.99 1.50 -16.20
CA LEU A 345 25.98 0.96 -17.11
C LEU A 345 24.61 1.17 -16.47
N TRP A 346 23.81 2.04 -17.08
CA TRP A 346 22.42 2.27 -16.72
C TRP A 346 21.54 1.47 -17.65
N THR A 347 20.54 0.79 -17.12
CA THR A 347 19.48 0.18 -17.93
C THR A 347 18.15 0.72 -17.46
N ILE A 348 17.42 1.32 -18.39
CA ILE A 348 16.04 1.76 -18.20
C ILE A 348 15.17 0.57 -18.61
N THR A 349 14.76 -0.24 -17.63
CA THR A 349 13.86 -1.37 -17.90
C THR A 349 12.70 -1.39 -16.91
N CYS A 350 11.53 -0.98 -17.41
CA CYS A 350 10.23 -1.17 -16.76
C CYS A 350 9.98 -2.65 -16.37
N THR A 351 10.56 -3.58 -17.14
CA THR A 351 10.48 -5.03 -16.93
C THR A 351 10.97 -5.48 -15.55
N PHE A 352 12.10 -4.94 -15.08
CA PHE A 352 12.70 -5.35 -13.81
C PHE A 352 11.81 -5.00 -12.61
N GLN A 353 11.17 -3.82 -12.65
CA GLN A 353 10.28 -3.41 -11.57
C GLN A 353 9.00 -4.25 -11.55
N ALA A 354 8.41 -4.53 -12.72
CA ALA A 354 7.25 -5.41 -12.83
C ALA A 354 7.57 -6.82 -12.31
N GLU A 355 8.73 -7.38 -12.68
CA GLU A 355 9.23 -8.66 -12.19
C GLU A 355 9.44 -8.65 -10.67
N ALA A 356 10.07 -7.62 -10.13
CA ALA A 356 10.34 -7.51 -8.69
C ALA A 356 9.05 -7.43 -7.86
N VAL A 357 8.04 -6.69 -8.33
CA VAL A 357 6.74 -6.63 -7.65
C VAL A 357 6.03 -7.98 -7.74
N ALA A 358 6.03 -8.63 -8.91
CA ALA A 358 5.42 -9.94 -9.10
C ALA A 358 6.07 -11.02 -8.24
N SER A 359 7.40 -11.07 -8.24
CA SER A 359 8.19 -12.00 -7.43
C SER A 359 7.87 -11.84 -5.94
N ARG A 360 7.81 -10.59 -5.45
CA ARG A 360 7.42 -10.30 -4.06
C ARG A 360 6.00 -10.80 -3.76
N MET A 361 5.03 -10.49 -4.61
CA MET A 361 3.63 -10.89 -4.39
C MET A 361 3.42 -12.40 -4.42
N ILE A 362 4.18 -13.12 -5.27
CA ILE A 362 4.20 -14.59 -5.31
C ILE A 362 4.83 -15.15 -4.03
N SER A 363 5.97 -14.61 -3.60
CA SER A 363 6.67 -15.07 -2.39
C SER A 363 5.87 -14.86 -1.10
N GLU A 364 4.95 -13.91 -1.09
CA GLU A 364 4.06 -13.60 0.04
C GLU A 364 2.72 -14.35 -0.05
N ASP A 365 2.56 -15.30 -0.99
CA ASP A 365 1.33 -16.05 -1.26
C ASP A 365 0.09 -15.16 -1.55
N ARG A 366 0.33 -13.94 -2.03
CA ARG A 366 -0.74 -12.98 -2.38
C ARG A 366 -1.12 -13.05 -3.86
N LEU A 367 -0.23 -13.55 -4.71
CA LEU A 367 -0.41 -13.71 -6.14
C LEU A 367 -0.02 -15.14 -6.54
N MET A 368 -0.93 -15.85 -7.17
CA MET A 368 -0.60 -17.15 -7.78
C MET A 368 0.04 -16.92 -9.15
N GLY A 369 1.20 -17.52 -9.37
CA GLY A 369 1.86 -17.50 -10.67
C GLY A 369 3.30 -18.00 -10.64
N GLN A 370 3.88 -18.19 -11.81
CA GLN A 370 5.28 -18.53 -12.04
C GLN A 370 5.89 -17.52 -13.02
N ILE A 371 7.12 -17.09 -12.74
CA ILE A 371 7.87 -16.16 -13.60
C ILE A 371 8.87 -16.98 -14.42
N ASP A 372 8.79 -16.86 -15.74
CA ASP A 372 9.80 -17.37 -16.68
C ASP A 372 10.75 -16.23 -17.04
N GLN A 373 11.99 -16.33 -16.54
CA GLN A 373 13.01 -15.32 -16.78
C GLN A 373 13.70 -15.48 -18.15
N ILE A 374 13.62 -16.66 -18.78
CA ILE A 374 14.22 -16.91 -20.10
C ILE A 374 13.32 -16.27 -21.17
N ASP A 375 12.03 -16.55 -21.11
CA ASP A 375 11.04 -16.02 -22.04
C ASP A 375 10.54 -14.61 -21.63
N GLY A 376 10.87 -14.17 -20.42
CA GLY A 376 10.50 -12.84 -19.91
C GLY A 376 9.00 -12.67 -19.76
N ALA A 377 8.31 -13.71 -19.27
CA ALA A 377 6.85 -13.75 -19.14
C ALA A 377 6.42 -14.27 -17.75
N ILE A 378 5.22 -13.87 -17.32
CA ILE A 378 4.58 -14.41 -16.12
C ILE A 378 3.39 -15.28 -16.52
N HIS A 379 3.25 -16.42 -15.86
CA HIS A 379 2.13 -17.36 -15.99
C HIS A 379 1.31 -17.33 -14.70
N PHE A 380 0.07 -16.83 -14.75
CA PHE A 380 -0.79 -16.69 -13.57
C PHE A 380 -1.56 -17.96 -13.23
N LYS A 381 -2.05 -18.67 -14.26
CA LYS A 381 -2.76 -19.94 -14.08
C LYS A 381 -1.77 -21.09 -14.15
N VAL A 382 -1.14 -21.38 -13.00
CA VAL A 382 -0.29 -22.56 -12.84
C VAL A 382 -1.20 -23.73 -12.47
N PRO A 383 -1.17 -24.86 -13.20
CA PRO A 383 -1.91 -26.06 -12.81
C PRO A 383 -1.43 -26.52 -11.42
N THR A 384 -2.32 -26.56 -10.44
CA THR A 384 -2.05 -27.20 -9.15
C THR A 384 -1.79 -28.69 -9.40
N SER A 385 -0.69 -29.22 -8.84
CA SER A 385 -0.31 -30.62 -8.99
C SER A 385 -1.44 -31.55 -8.51
N GLY A 386 -2.13 -32.21 -9.44
CA GLY A 386 -3.13 -33.24 -9.15
C GLY A 386 -4.49 -33.07 -9.83
N GLU A 387 -4.81 -31.88 -10.35
CA GLU A 387 -6.07 -31.65 -11.10
C GLU A 387 -5.77 -31.12 -12.50
N ASP A 388 -6.35 -31.75 -13.53
CA ASP A 388 -6.25 -31.24 -14.89
C ASP A 388 -7.01 -29.91 -14.98
N PRO A 389 -6.33 -28.77 -15.23
CA PRO A 389 -6.95 -27.44 -15.23
C PRO A 389 -8.06 -27.31 -16.28
N VAL A 390 -7.98 -28.13 -17.33
CA VAL A 390 -9.01 -28.27 -18.37
C VAL A 390 -10.29 -28.90 -17.80
N LEU A 391 -10.17 -29.97 -17.01
CA LEU A 391 -11.31 -30.66 -16.39
C LEU A 391 -11.98 -29.80 -15.32
N ALA A 392 -11.19 -29.06 -14.53
CA ALA A 392 -11.71 -28.10 -13.56
C ALA A 392 -12.51 -26.98 -14.25
N SER A 393 -11.96 -26.40 -15.32
CA SER A 393 -12.65 -25.39 -16.13
C SER A 393 -13.95 -25.94 -16.76
N TRP A 394 -13.91 -27.15 -17.32
CA TRP A 394 -15.07 -27.81 -17.91
C TRP A 394 -16.18 -28.08 -16.90
N SER A 395 -15.82 -28.62 -15.73
CA SER A 395 -16.76 -28.83 -14.62
C SER A 395 -17.40 -27.52 -14.16
N GLY A 396 -16.60 -26.44 -14.06
CA GLY A 396 -17.09 -25.10 -13.75
C GLY A 396 -18.09 -24.55 -14.78
N GLN A 397 -17.85 -24.78 -16.07
CA GLN A 397 -18.76 -24.39 -17.15
C GLN A 397 -20.09 -25.15 -17.09
N ILE A 398 -20.05 -26.47 -16.83
CA ILE A 398 -21.26 -27.29 -16.64
C ILE A 398 -22.05 -26.76 -15.46
N ASN A 399 -21.41 -26.50 -14.33
CA ASN A 399 -22.09 -25.97 -13.15
C ASN A 399 -22.73 -24.60 -13.42
N SER A 400 -22.03 -23.72 -14.15
CA SER A 400 -22.57 -22.42 -14.56
C SER A 400 -23.79 -22.57 -15.49
N LEU A 401 -23.77 -23.53 -16.41
CA LEU A 401 -24.90 -23.83 -17.29
C LEU A 401 -26.09 -24.33 -16.47
N CYS A 402 -25.90 -25.32 -15.60
CA CYS A 402 -26.95 -25.84 -14.73
C CYS A 402 -27.56 -24.75 -13.83
N THR A 403 -26.72 -23.89 -13.25
CA THR A 403 -27.19 -22.76 -12.44
C THR A 403 -28.00 -21.76 -13.26
N SER A 404 -27.61 -21.54 -14.52
CA SER A 404 -28.34 -20.63 -15.43
C SER A 404 -29.70 -21.22 -15.82
N VAL A 405 -29.77 -22.53 -16.08
CA VAL A 405 -31.03 -23.24 -16.33
C VAL A 405 -31.95 -23.12 -15.12
N ASN A 406 -31.44 -23.35 -13.90
CA ASN A 406 -32.23 -23.21 -12.68
C ASN A 406 -32.80 -21.80 -12.52
N ARG A 407 -32.01 -20.75 -12.75
CA ARG A 407 -32.49 -19.36 -12.71
C ARG A 407 -33.60 -19.08 -13.73
N ILE A 408 -33.50 -19.66 -14.93
CA ILE A 408 -34.55 -19.52 -15.95
C ILE A 408 -35.83 -20.23 -15.48
N VAL A 409 -35.71 -21.44 -14.93
CA VAL A 409 -36.85 -22.20 -14.41
C VAL A 409 -37.54 -21.44 -13.26
N GLU A 410 -36.77 -20.97 -12.27
CA GLU A 410 -37.27 -20.13 -11.18
C GLU A 410 -37.95 -18.85 -11.70
N GLY A 411 -37.36 -18.22 -12.73
CA GLY A 411 -37.94 -17.05 -13.38
C GLY A 411 -39.26 -17.33 -14.10
N ILE A 412 -39.40 -18.48 -14.74
CA ILE A 412 -40.64 -18.92 -15.40
C ILE A 412 -41.71 -19.24 -14.35
N GLU A 413 -41.36 -19.95 -13.28
CA GLU A 413 -42.27 -20.29 -12.17
C GLU A 413 -42.80 -19.04 -11.46
N ALA A 414 -41.94 -18.05 -11.23
CA ALA A 414 -42.35 -16.78 -10.62
C ALA A 414 -43.28 -15.94 -11.53
N ALA A 415 -43.08 -15.98 -12.85
CA ALA A 415 -43.88 -15.20 -13.81
C ALA A 415 -45.19 -15.88 -14.22
N HIS A 416 -45.22 -17.21 -14.31
CA HIS A 416 -46.34 -17.99 -14.83
C HIS A 416 -46.57 -19.28 -14.00
N PRO A 417 -47.02 -19.17 -12.74
CA PRO A 417 -47.18 -20.32 -11.86
C PRO A 417 -48.24 -21.31 -12.36
N ASP A 418 -49.36 -20.82 -12.89
CA ASP A 418 -50.46 -21.67 -13.40
C ASP A 418 -50.02 -22.51 -14.61
N TRP A 419 -49.24 -21.90 -15.53
CA TRP A 419 -48.71 -22.61 -16.70
C TRP A 419 -47.71 -23.71 -16.27
N VAL A 420 -46.86 -23.44 -15.28
CA VAL A 420 -45.92 -24.44 -14.75
C VAL A 420 -46.68 -25.58 -14.06
N HIS A 421 -47.72 -25.27 -13.28
CA HIS A 421 -48.59 -26.28 -12.66
C HIS A 421 -49.29 -27.16 -13.71
N ASP A 422 -49.83 -26.57 -14.76
CA ASP A 422 -50.45 -27.29 -15.88
C ASP A 422 -49.46 -28.18 -16.63
N GLN A 423 -48.22 -27.72 -16.86
CA GLN A 423 -47.18 -28.54 -17.51
C GLN A 423 -46.65 -29.67 -16.62
N LEU A 424 -46.50 -29.42 -15.31
CA LEU A 424 -46.10 -30.45 -14.34
C LEU A 424 -47.19 -31.51 -14.21
N SER A 425 -48.45 -31.11 -14.11
CA SER A 425 -49.59 -32.03 -14.05
C SER A 425 -49.75 -32.82 -15.35
N ALA A 426 -49.56 -32.19 -16.51
CA ALA A 426 -49.56 -32.87 -17.81
C ALA A 426 -48.43 -33.90 -17.94
N ARG A 427 -47.22 -33.60 -17.45
CA ARG A 427 -46.12 -34.57 -17.38
C ARG A 427 -46.41 -35.74 -16.44
N MET A 428 -46.97 -35.47 -15.26
CA MET A 428 -47.36 -36.52 -14.31
C MET A 428 -48.51 -37.40 -14.83
N ALA A 429 -49.36 -36.89 -15.71
CA ALA A 429 -50.43 -37.66 -16.35
C ALA A 429 -49.93 -38.59 -17.47
N VAL A 430 -48.74 -38.34 -18.04
CA VAL A 430 -48.15 -39.12 -19.15
C VAL A 430 -47.31 -40.31 -18.64
N ASP A 431 -46.88 -40.31 -17.37
CA ASP A 431 -46.14 -41.42 -16.75
C ASP A 431 -46.99 -42.25 -15.74
N PRO A 432 -47.98 -43.05 -16.17
CA PRO A 432 -48.61 -44.06 -15.32
C PRO A 432 -48.02 -45.47 -15.56
N ILE A 433 -46.73 -45.60 -15.86
CA ILE A 433 -46.06 -46.91 -15.93
C ILE A 433 -44.68 -46.82 -15.27
N LEU A 434 -44.68 -46.99 -13.95
CA LEU A 434 -43.64 -47.71 -13.22
C LEU A 434 -44.32 -48.69 -12.26
#